data_AF-A0A8B6MCE4-F1
#
_entry.id   AF-A0A8B6MCE4-F1
#
_cell.length_a   1.000
_cell.length_b   1.000
_cell.length_c   1.000
_cell.angle_alpha   90.00
_cell.angle_beta   90.00
_cell.angle_gamma   90.00
#
_symmetry.space_group_name_H-M   'P 1'
#
loop_
_entity.id
_entity.type
_entity.pdbx_description
1 polymer ?
#
loop_
_entity_poly.entity_id
_entity_poly.type
_entity_poly.pdbx_seq_one_letter_code
_entity_poly.pdbx_strand_id
1 'polypeptide(L)'
;MSAVWNTKYGTRRVRHDPPTLKEAILAAQGLTDQLLEQVEIAAALMDMPVAEVRAELLKSAPPRKAEQIVTSSGRTPRTVVVERKPSRRIPAGAAPRLSRSI
;
A
#
# COMPACT_ATOMS: atom_id res chain seq x y z
N MET A 1 -24.56 -0.81 16.99
CA MET A 1 -24.33 -1.97 16.11
C MET A 1 -24.14 -3.20 16.98
N SER A 2 -24.88 -4.28 16.74
CA SER A 2 -24.81 -5.50 17.57
C SER A 2 -23.46 -6.20 17.38
N ALA A 3 -22.81 -6.59 18.48
CA ALA A 3 -21.53 -7.31 18.47
C ALA A 3 -21.60 -8.71 17.83
N VAL A 4 -22.81 -9.17 17.51
CA VAL A 4 -23.10 -10.51 17.01
C VAL A 4 -23.86 -10.42 15.70
N TRP A 5 -23.32 -11.08 14.68
CA TRP A 5 -23.93 -11.26 13.36
C TRP A 5 -24.51 -12.67 13.27
N ASN A 6 -25.83 -12.75 13.11
CA ASN A 6 -26.52 -14.01 12.83
C ASN A 6 -26.32 -14.41 11.38
N THR A 7 -25.56 -15.49 11.17
CA THR A 7 -25.41 -16.12 9.86
C THR A 7 -26.23 -17.42 9.80
N LYS A 8 -26.45 -17.97 8.61
CA LYS A 8 -27.11 -19.28 8.44
C LYS A 8 -26.39 -20.44 9.15
N TYR A 9 -25.12 -20.24 9.54
CA TYR A 9 -24.29 -21.21 10.26
C TYR A 9 -24.15 -20.87 11.76
N GLY A 10 -24.95 -19.95 12.28
CA GLY A 10 -24.91 -19.52 13.67
C GLY A 10 -24.37 -18.10 13.88
N THR A 11 -24.24 -17.72 15.14
CA THR A 11 -23.80 -16.40 15.60
C THR A 11 -22.30 -16.22 15.42
N ARG A 12 -21.88 -15.16 14.74
CA ARG A 12 -20.47 -14.77 14.60
C ARG A 12 -20.22 -13.45 15.32
N ARG A 13 -19.03 -13.29 15.92
CA ARG A 13 -18.60 -12.02 16.50
C ARG A 13 -18.12 -11.10 15.39
N VAL A 14 -18.60 -9.86 15.39
CA VAL A 14 -18.14 -8.81 14.47
C VAL A 14 -16.96 -8.09 15.11
N ARG A 15 -15.83 -8.00 14.40
CA ARG A 15 -14.70 -7.18 14.83
C ARG A 15 -15.08 -5.72 14.64
N HIS A 16 -14.90 -4.93 15.69
CA HIS A 16 -15.14 -3.50 15.66
C HIS A 16 -13.80 -2.77 15.69
N ASP A 17 -13.40 -2.22 14.55
CA ASP A 17 -12.25 -1.32 14.46
C ASP A 17 -12.79 0.09 14.19
N PRO A 18 -12.76 1.00 15.18
CA PRO A 18 -13.17 2.38 14.96
C PRO A 18 -12.21 3.07 13.98
N PRO A 19 -12.69 4.05 13.20
CA PRO A 19 -11.82 4.81 12.30
C PRO A 19 -10.74 5.54 13.10
N THR A 20 -9.55 5.62 12.51
CA THR A 20 -8.41 6.34 13.11
C THR A 20 -8.19 7.69 12.44
N LEU A 21 -7.62 8.65 13.18
CA LEU A 21 -7.31 9.99 12.65
C LEU A 21 -6.36 9.93 11.43
N LYS A 22 -5.44 8.96 11.40
CA LYS A 22 -4.53 8.76 10.26
C LYS A 22 -5.27 8.35 8.99
N GLU A 23 -6.30 7.50 9.11
CA GLU A 23 -7.12 7.10 7.98
C GLU A 23 -7.98 8.26 7.46
N ALA A 24 -8.52 9.08 8.37
CA ALA A 24 -9.23 10.30 7.98
C ALA A 24 -8.34 11.31 7.24
N ILE A 25 -7.09 11.48 7.69
CA ILE A 25 -6.09 12.31 7.00
C ILE A 25 -5.81 11.76 5.59
N LEU A 26 -5.59 10.45 5.45
CA LEU A 26 -5.35 9.83 4.15
C LEU A 26 -6.56 9.97 3.21
N ALA A 27 -7.77 9.84 3.73
CA ALA A 27 -8.99 10.04 2.95
C ALA A 27 -9.13 11.48 2.47
N ALA A 28 -8.84 12.46 3.34
CA ALA A 28 -8.90 13.88 2.98
C ALA A 28 -7.85 14.27 1.93
N GLN A 29 -6.63 13.73 2.03
CA GLN A 29 -5.57 13.90 1.01
C GLN A 29 -5.96 13.32 -0.35
N GLY A 30 -6.79 12.27 -0.38
CA GLY A 30 -7.33 11.72 -1.62
C GLY A 30 -8.41 12.59 -2.27
N LEU A 31 -8.97 13.56 -1.55
CA LEU A 31 -10.08 14.39 -2.02
C LEU A 31 -9.62 15.79 -2.48
N THR A 32 -8.60 16.35 -1.84
CA THR A 32 -8.07 17.70 -2.12
C THR A 32 -6.58 17.77 -1.80
N ASP A 33 -5.84 18.60 -2.54
CA ASP A 33 -4.42 18.89 -2.33
C ASP A 33 -4.19 20.05 -1.34
N GLN A 34 -5.25 20.80 -1.00
CA GLN A 34 -5.12 22.02 -0.20
C GLN A 34 -5.13 21.71 1.29
N LEU A 35 -4.04 22.07 1.98
CA LEU A 35 -3.82 21.68 3.38
C LEU A 35 -4.91 22.15 4.34
N LEU A 36 -5.50 23.33 4.11
CA LEU A 36 -6.59 23.84 4.95
C LEU A 36 -7.86 23.00 4.79
N GLU A 37 -8.25 22.72 3.55
CA GLU A 37 -9.42 21.88 3.23
C GLU A 37 -9.23 20.44 3.74
N GLN A 38 -8.01 19.88 3.62
CA GLN A 38 -7.70 18.56 4.15
C GLN A 38 -7.95 18.46 5.66
N VAL A 39 -7.54 19.48 6.42
CA VAL A 39 -7.75 19.51 7.88
C VAL A 39 -9.24 19.61 8.21
N GLU A 40 -9.99 20.45 7.49
CA GLU A 40 -11.43 20.61 7.71
C GLU A 40 -12.20 19.32 7.41
N ILE A 41 -11.88 18.64 6.31
CA ILE A 41 -12.49 17.36 5.94
C ILE A 41 -12.14 16.28 6.97
N ALA A 42 -10.87 16.16 7.36
CA ALA A 42 -10.44 15.16 8.35
C ALA A 42 -11.06 15.42 9.74
N ALA A 43 -11.23 16.69 10.13
CA ALA A 43 -11.94 17.07 11.35
C ALA A 43 -13.43 16.68 11.30
N ALA A 44 -14.10 16.91 10.16
CA ALA A 44 -15.48 16.51 9.95
C ALA A 44 -15.67 14.99 9.92
N LEU A 45 -14.68 14.22 9.44
CA LEU A 45 -14.74 12.75 9.44
C LEU A 45 -14.59 12.13 10.83
N MET A 46 -13.89 12.81 11.74
CA MET A 46 -13.57 12.29 13.07
C MET A 46 -14.37 12.96 14.21
N ASP A 47 -15.20 13.94 13.89
CA ASP A 47 -15.89 14.80 14.88
C ASP A 47 -14.91 15.43 15.90
N MET A 48 -13.75 15.89 15.41
CA MET A 48 -12.66 16.46 16.22
C MET A 48 -12.40 17.93 15.87
N PRO A 49 -11.82 18.73 16.78
CA PRO A 49 -11.50 20.11 16.48
C PRO A 49 -10.37 20.22 15.45
N VAL A 50 -10.53 21.15 14.50
CA VAL A 50 -9.58 21.46 13.41
C VAL A 50 -8.15 21.68 13.93
N ALA A 51 -8.01 22.32 15.10
CA ALA A 51 -6.70 22.59 15.71
C ALA A 51 -5.90 21.32 16.06
N GLU A 52 -6.57 20.28 16.59
CA GLU A 52 -5.92 19.02 16.95
C GLU A 52 -5.54 18.22 15.71
N VAL A 53 -6.43 18.16 14.72
CA VAL A 53 -6.17 17.50 13.43
C VAL A 53 -5.01 18.16 12.70
N ARG A 54 -4.91 19.49 12.72
CA ARG A 54 -3.80 20.23 12.11
C ARG A 54 -2.47 19.91 12.76
N ALA A 55 -2.43 19.79 14.08
CA ALA A 55 -1.21 19.42 14.79
C ALA A 55 -0.74 18.01 14.42
N GLU A 56 -1.68 17.07 14.27
CA GLU A 56 -1.36 15.70 13.87
C GLU A 56 -0.95 15.62 12.40
N LEU A 57 -1.62 16.36 11.51
CA LEU A 57 -1.27 16.42 10.09
C LEU A 57 0.15 16.95 9.88
N LEU A 58 0.54 17.98 10.62
CA LEU A 58 1.90 18.54 10.59
C LEU A 58 2.95 17.56 11.11
N LYS A 59 2.61 16.72 12.09
CA LYS A 59 3.48 15.65 12.59
C LYS A 59 3.57 14.47 11.62
N SER A 60 2.47 14.13 10.95
CA SER A 60 2.39 13.01 10.01
C SER A 60 2.89 13.36 8.61
N ALA A 61 3.22 14.64 8.36
CA ALA A 61 3.76 15.07 7.08
C ALA A 61 5.02 14.24 6.76
N PRO A 62 5.02 13.47 5.65
CA PRO A 62 6.18 12.68 5.29
C PRO A 62 7.39 13.61 5.15
N PRO A 63 8.60 13.21 5.58
CA PRO A 63 9.78 13.97 5.27
C PRO A 63 9.81 14.11 3.74
N ARG A 64 9.86 15.34 3.23
CA ARG A 64 9.89 15.67 1.77
C ARG A 64 10.99 14.95 0.98
N LYS A 65 11.84 14.17 1.66
CA LYS A 65 12.84 13.27 1.10
C LYS A 65 12.38 11.80 1.22
N ALA A 66 11.27 11.46 0.55
CA ALA A 66 10.89 10.05 0.35
C ALA A 66 11.70 9.37 -0.77
N GLU A 67 12.79 10.00 -1.20
CA GLU A 67 13.88 9.39 -1.96
C GLU A 67 15.12 9.23 -1.06
N GLN A 68 15.00 8.56 0.08
CA GLN A 68 16.20 7.97 0.66
C GLN A 68 16.52 6.71 -0.14
N ILE A 69 17.22 6.92 -1.26
CA ILE A 69 18.03 5.88 -1.88
C ILE A 69 18.94 5.37 -0.77
N VAL A 70 18.70 4.14 -0.30
CA VAL A 70 19.60 3.45 0.62
C VAL A 70 20.88 3.16 -0.16
N THR A 71 21.78 4.14 -0.19
CA THR A 71 23.17 3.90 -0.55
C THR A 71 23.79 3.20 0.65
N SER A 72 24.18 1.95 0.48
CA SER A 72 24.97 1.24 1.48
C SER A 72 26.24 2.06 1.74
N SER A 73 26.31 2.63 2.94
CA SER A 73 27.44 3.41 3.41
C SER A 73 28.71 2.57 3.33
N GLY A 74 29.62 2.91 2.42
CA GLY A 74 31.00 2.42 2.48
C GLY A 74 31.75 2.22 1.16
N ARG A 75 31.12 2.21 -0.01
CA ARG A 75 31.87 2.09 -1.28
C ARG A 75 31.22 2.84 -2.42
N THR A 76 32.07 3.48 -3.23
CA THR A 76 31.76 4.19 -4.47
C THR A 76 30.56 3.59 -5.24
N PRO A 77 29.66 4.42 -5.80
CA PRO A 77 28.46 3.94 -6.48
C PRO A 77 28.86 3.03 -7.64
N ARG A 78 28.55 1.74 -7.52
CA ARG A 78 28.75 0.76 -8.59
C ARG A 78 27.46 0.67 -9.39
N THR A 79 27.48 1.20 -10.61
CA THR A 79 26.41 0.96 -11.58
C THR A 79 26.38 -0.52 -11.91
N VAL A 80 25.30 -1.21 -11.53
CA VAL A 80 25.06 -2.60 -11.90
C VAL A 80 24.04 -2.62 -13.04
N VAL A 81 24.50 -2.99 -14.23
CA VAL A 81 23.61 -3.28 -15.37
C VAL A 81 23.17 -4.73 -15.24
N VAL A 82 21.88 -4.95 -15.00
CA VAL A 82 21.29 -6.29 -15.03
C VAL A 82 20.71 -6.54 -16.40
N GLU A 83 21.41 -7.30 -17.22
CA GLU A 83 20.84 -7.85 -18.45
C GLU A 83 20.04 -9.11 -18.12
N ARG A 84 18.73 -9.10 -18.41
CA ARG A 84 17.89 -10.30 -18.27
C ARG A 84 18.22 -11.27 -19.41
N LYS A 85 18.85 -12.40 -19.08
CA LYS A 85 19.01 -13.51 -20.02
C LYS A 85 17.63 -14.08 -20.38
N PRO A 86 17.17 -14.00 -21.64
CA PRO A 86 15.88 -14.56 -22.02
C PRO A 86 15.92 -16.08 -21.88
N SER A 87 14.92 -16.65 -21.19
CA SER A 87 14.76 -18.10 -21.11
C SER A 87 14.56 -18.66 -22.51
N ARG A 88 15.40 -19.60 -22.95
CA ARG A 88 15.22 -20.31 -24.22
C ARG A 88 13.91 -21.10 -24.15
N ARG A 89 12.83 -20.56 -24.72
CA ARG A 89 11.62 -21.35 -24.98
C ARG A 89 11.99 -22.41 -26.01
N ILE A 90 11.88 -23.68 -25.63
CA ILE A 90 11.91 -24.78 -26.59
C ILE A 90 10.63 -24.63 -27.43
N PRO A 91 10.70 -24.43 -28.76
CA PRO A 91 9.51 -24.38 -29.57
C PRO A 91 8.74 -25.70 -29.42
N ALA A 92 7.45 -25.62 -29.13
CA ALA A 92 6.56 -26.77 -29.09
C ALA A 92 6.55 -27.41 -30.49
N GLY A 93 7.37 -28.44 -30.67
CA GLY A 93 7.59 -29.07 -31.98
C GLY A 93 8.85 -29.92 -32.05
N ALA A 94 9.86 -29.68 -31.19
CA ALA A 94 11.04 -30.54 -31.09
C ALA A 94 10.81 -31.73 -30.15
N ALA A 95 9.77 -32.54 -30.41
CA ALA A 95 9.68 -33.87 -29.81
C ALA A 95 10.59 -34.82 -30.60
N PRO A 96 11.46 -35.63 -29.96
CA PRO A 96 12.24 -36.62 -30.68
C PRO A 96 11.29 -37.67 -31.27
N ARG A 97 11.30 -37.83 -32.60
CA ARG A 97 10.63 -38.94 -33.27
C ARG A 97 11.33 -40.23 -32.83
N LEU A 98 10.70 -40.96 -31.93
CA LEU A 98 11.10 -42.33 -31.60
C LEU A 98 10.90 -43.18 -32.86
N SER A 99 11.99 -43.58 -33.50
CA SER A 99 11.98 -44.57 -34.58
C SER A 99 11.62 -45.92 -33.98
N ARG A 100 10.41 -46.40 -34.28
CA ARG A 100 9.96 -47.75 -33.96
C ARG A 100 10.42 -48.67 -35.11
N SER A 101 11.48 -49.43 -34.88
CA SER A 101 11.89 -50.54 -35.75
C SER A 101 11.03 -51.78 -35.47
N ILE A 102 10.69 -52.46 -36.57
CA ILE A 102 10.02 -53.78 -36.66
C ILE A 102 11.00 -54.88 -36.26
#